data_AF-J9EFC2-F1
#
_entry.id   AF-J9EFC2-F1
#
_cell.length_a   1.000
_cell.length_b   1.000
_cell.length_c   1.000
_cell.angle_alpha   90.00
_cell.angle_beta   90.00
_cell.angle_gamma   90.00
#
_symmetry.space_group_name_H-M   'P 1'
#
loop_
_entity.id
_entity.type
_entity.pdbx_description
1 polymer ?
#
loop_
_entity_poly.entity_id
_entity_poly.type
_entity_poly.pdbx_seq_one_letter_code
_entity_poly.pdbx_strand_id
1 'polypeptide(L)'
;MHKFLRYRIYNTNCFGAWYTKRQLNKVHEKRPDGHSSVTTFTYGDITITAVPQNNDNYSYMVICGSTNDCVVIDVGDAQPILQCLSDENKIPQAVLVTHKHWYMFTVSLI
;
A
#
# COMPACT_ATOMS: atom_id res chain seq x y z
N MET A 1 22.32 27.28 15.23
CA MET A 1 22.95 27.71 13.96
C MET A 1 23.21 26.57 12.97
N HIS A 2 23.75 25.42 13.38
CA HIS A 2 24.10 24.30 12.46
C HIS A 2 22.92 23.64 11.72
N LYS A 3 21.75 23.48 12.34
CA LYS A 3 20.56 22.85 11.71
C LYS A 3 20.04 23.68 10.53
N PHE A 4 20.03 25.00 10.65
CA PHE A 4 19.54 25.93 9.63
C PHE A 4 20.41 25.92 8.37
N LEU A 5 21.73 25.83 8.53
CA LEU A 5 22.68 25.77 7.42
C LEU A 5 22.55 24.46 6.62
N ARG A 6 22.37 23.32 7.32
CA ARG A 6 22.15 22.00 6.70
C ARG A 6 20.85 21.96 5.90
N TYR A 7 19.77 22.52 6.45
CA TYR A 7 18.47 22.59 5.79
C TYR A 7 18.51 23.49 4.55
N ARG A 8 19.24 24.61 4.64
CA ARG A 8 19.45 25.52 3.52
C ARG A 8 20.22 24.84 2.39
N ILE A 9 21.31 24.13 2.67
CA ILE A 9 22.07 23.35 1.65
C ILE A 9 21.21 22.25 1.01
N TYR A 10 20.35 21.60 1.79
CA TYR A 10 19.41 20.58 1.28
C TYR A 10 18.34 21.19 0.35
N ASN A 11 17.83 22.38 0.68
CA ASN A 11 16.70 22.99 -0.03
C ASN A 11 17.11 23.92 -1.19
N THR A 12 18.31 24.51 -1.17
CA THR A 12 18.72 25.52 -2.17
C THR A 12 19.50 24.95 -3.35
N ASN A 13 20.09 23.76 -3.22
CA ASN A 13 20.89 23.14 -4.28
C ASN A 13 20.37 21.74 -4.62
N CYS A 14 20.63 21.28 -5.85
CA CYS A 14 20.35 19.92 -6.32
C CYS A 14 20.99 18.80 -5.46
N PHE A 15 21.82 19.14 -4.47
CA PHE A 15 22.43 18.19 -3.54
C PHE A 15 21.38 17.47 -2.68
N GLY A 16 20.34 18.16 -2.21
CA GLY A 16 19.26 17.51 -1.46
C GLY A 16 18.52 16.50 -2.33
N ALA A 17 18.14 16.90 -3.54
CA ALA A 17 17.52 16.03 -4.53
C ALA A 17 18.42 14.85 -4.94
N TRP A 18 19.73 15.09 -5.15
CA TRP A 18 20.72 14.05 -5.46
C TRP A 18 20.90 13.07 -4.30
N TYR A 19 21.01 13.57 -3.07
CA TYR A 19 21.16 12.73 -1.89
C TYR A 19 19.93 11.85 -1.69
N THR A 20 18.73 12.43 -1.82
CA THR A 20 17.46 11.69 -1.75
C THR A 20 17.37 10.65 -2.86
N LYS A 21 17.71 10.98 -4.11
CA LYS A 21 17.75 10.03 -5.23
C LYS A 21 18.75 8.90 -4.97
N ARG A 22 19.92 9.20 -4.40
CA ARG A 22 20.92 8.20 -4.01
C ARG A 22 20.41 7.26 -2.92
N GLN A 23 19.66 7.76 -1.94
CA GLN A 23 19.03 6.90 -0.93
C GLN A 23 17.96 6.00 -1.54
N LEU A 24 17.10 6.55 -2.41
CA LEU A 24 16.07 5.78 -3.11
C LEU A 24 16.68 4.67 -3.98
N ASN A 25 17.74 4.97 -4.72
CA ASN A 25 18.43 3.96 -5.54
C ASN A 25 19.04 2.83 -4.70
N LYS A 26 19.66 3.14 -3.55
CA LYS A 26 20.20 2.12 -2.63
C LYS A 26 19.13 1.21 -2.06
N VAL A 27 17.93 1.76 -1.86
CA VAL A 27 16.78 1.01 -1.36
C VAL A 27 16.20 0.13 -2.47
N HIS A 28 16.08 0.67 -3.69
CA HIS A 28 15.65 -0.07 -4.87
C HIS A 28 16.61 -1.22 -5.21
N GLU A 29 17.93 -1.01 -5.14
CA GLU A 29 18.95 -2.06 -5.32
C GLU A 29 18.80 -3.20 -4.29
N LYS A 30 18.38 -2.88 -3.06
CA LYS A 30 18.18 -3.88 -2.00
C LYS A 30 16.84 -4.61 -2.11
N ARG A 31 15.85 -4.00 -2.75
CA ARG A 31 14.49 -4.52 -2.91
C ARG A 31 13.97 -4.16 -4.31
N PRO A 32 14.43 -4.89 -5.35
CA PRO A 32 14.00 -4.62 -6.73
C PRO A 32 12.49 -4.80 -6.90
N ASP A 33 11.89 -5.68 -6.09
CA ASP A 33 10.47 -6.03 -6.12
C ASP A 33 9.58 -5.08 -5.30
N GLY A 34 10.16 -4.03 -4.70
CA GLY A 34 9.46 -3.10 -3.82
C GLY A 34 9.47 -3.50 -2.34
N HIS A 35 8.84 -2.68 -1.49
CA HIS A 35 8.75 -2.95 -0.05
C HIS A 35 7.53 -3.77 0.34
N SER A 36 6.62 -3.99 -0.62
CA SER A 36 5.30 -4.51 -0.33
C SER A 36 5.13 -5.91 -0.91
N SER A 37 4.90 -6.89 -0.04
CA SER A 37 4.67 -8.30 -0.42
C SER A 37 3.32 -8.77 0.08
N VAL A 38 2.61 -9.57 -0.71
CA VAL A 38 1.36 -10.19 -0.27
C VAL A 38 1.64 -11.02 0.97
N THR A 39 0.90 -10.75 2.05
CA THR A 39 1.06 -11.50 3.31
C THR A 39 -0.31 -11.75 3.92
N THR A 40 -0.60 -13.00 4.28
CA THR A 40 -1.87 -13.39 4.89
C THR A 40 -1.68 -13.72 6.36
N PHE A 41 -2.57 -13.22 7.21
CA PHE A 41 -2.59 -13.42 8.64
C PHE A 41 -3.98 -13.87 9.08
N THR A 42 -4.04 -14.78 10.06
CA THR A 42 -5.32 -15.27 10.60
C THR A 42 -5.44 -14.86 12.06
N TYR A 43 -6.60 -14.32 12.44
CA TYR A 43 -6.94 -13.98 13.82
C TYR A 43 -8.30 -14.60 14.16
N GLY A 44 -8.29 -15.72 14.88
CA GLY A 44 -9.49 -16.54 15.07
C GLY A 44 -10.05 -16.98 13.73
N ASP A 45 -11.34 -16.70 13.50
CA ASP A 45 -12.03 -17.03 12.25
C ASP A 45 -11.87 -15.96 11.16
N ILE A 46 -11.05 -14.92 11.39
CA ILE A 46 -10.84 -13.83 10.44
C ILE A 46 -9.52 -14.03 9.71
N THR A 47 -9.58 -14.08 8.39
CA THR A 47 -8.40 -14.10 7.50
C THR A 47 -8.19 -12.72 6.91
N ILE A 48 -6.99 -12.17 7.08
CA ILE A 48 -6.58 -10.85 6.59
C ILE A 48 -5.44 -11.04 5.59
N THR A 49 -5.67 -10.67 4.34
CA THR A 49 -4.65 -10.64 3.30
C THR A 49 -4.24 -9.21 3.04
N ALA A 50 -2.99 -8.87 3.35
CA ALA A 50 -2.38 -7.62 2.96
C ALA A 50 -1.94 -7.71 1.51
N VAL A 51 -2.53 -6.88 0.65
CA VAL A 51 -2.28 -6.84 -0.79
C VAL A 51 -1.46 -5.58 -1.09
N PRO A 52 -0.24 -5.72 -1.63
CA PRO A 52 0.62 -4.58 -1.92
C PRO A 52 -0.02 -3.67 -2.96
N GLN A 53 0.09 -2.36 -2.75
CA GLN A 53 -0.39 -1.31 -3.65
C GLN A 53 0.72 -0.32 -3.91
N ASN A 54 0.92 0.06 -5.18
CA ASN A 54 1.99 0.98 -5.58
C ASN A 54 3.36 0.54 -5.00
N ASN A 55 4.12 1.44 -4.38
CA ASN A 55 5.48 1.16 -3.88
C ASN A 55 5.54 0.85 -2.38
N ASP A 56 4.60 1.38 -1.59
CA ASP A 56 4.65 1.39 -0.12
C ASP A 56 3.29 1.31 0.56
N ASN A 57 2.20 1.20 -0.20
CA ASN A 57 0.85 1.11 0.34
C ASN A 57 0.38 -0.34 0.39
N TYR A 58 -0.67 -0.57 1.17
CA TYR A 58 -1.37 -1.84 1.25
C TYR A 58 -2.88 -1.61 1.22
N SER A 59 -3.54 -2.45 0.43
CA SER A 59 -4.96 -2.74 0.58
C SER A 59 -5.10 -3.96 1.47
N TYR A 60 -6.22 -4.11 2.15
CA TYR A 60 -6.49 -5.31 2.94
C TYR A 60 -7.77 -5.99 2.46
N MET A 61 -7.69 -7.29 2.23
CA MET A 61 -8.86 -8.14 2.05
C MET A 61 -9.10 -8.91 3.35
N VAL A 62 -10.29 -8.75 3.91
CA VAL A 62 -10.68 -9.35 5.19
C VAL A 62 -11.84 -10.31 4.92
N ILE A 63 -11.64 -11.58 5.26
CA ILE A 63 -12.63 -12.63 5.10
C ILE A 63 -12.99 -13.17 6.48
N CYS A 64 -14.29 -13.20 6.78
CA CYS A 64 -14.82 -13.87 7.96
C CYS A 64 -15.13 -15.33 7.60
N GLY A 65 -14.46 -16.29 8.21
CA GLY A 65 -14.65 -17.72 7.95
C GLY A 65 -16.02 -18.25 8.40
N SER A 66 -16.62 -17.67 9.45
CA SER A 66 -17.89 -18.13 9.99
C SER A 66 -19.10 -17.68 9.17
N THR A 67 -19.10 -16.44 8.68
CA THR A 67 -20.19 -15.88 7.85
C THR A 67 -19.88 -15.92 6.36
N ASN A 68 -18.63 -16.24 5.99
CA ASN A 68 -18.11 -16.20 4.63
C ASN A 68 -18.05 -14.77 4.02
N ASP A 69 -18.29 -13.74 4.82
CA ASP A 69 -18.30 -12.33 4.44
C ASP A 69 -16.91 -11.85 4.00
N CYS A 70 -16.87 -10.94 3.03
CA CYS A 70 -15.65 -10.36 2.50
C CYS A 70 -15.74 -8.84 2.47
N VAL A 71 -14.71 -8.18 2.99
CA VAL A 71 -14.57 -6.72 3.00
C VAL A 71 -13.19 -6.36 2.48
N VAL A 72 -13.11 -5.31 1.67
CA VAL A 72 -11.83 -4.77 1.19
C VAL A 72 -11.60 -3.38 1.78
N ILE A 73 -10.36 -3.06 2.10
CA ILE A 73 -9.96 -1.83 2.79
C ILE A 73 -8.91 -1.10 1.96
N ASP A 74 -9.09 0.22 1.79
CA ASP A 74 -8.11 1.13 1.19
C ASP A 74 -7.62 0.72 -0.20
N VAL A 75 -8.57 0.37 -1.07
CA VAL A 75 -8.29 -0.08 -2.44
C VAL A 75 -7.77 1.10 -3.29
N GLY A 76 -6.45 1.14 -3.50
CA GLY A 76 -5.81 2.16 -4.34
C GLY A 76 -5.83 1.83 -5.84
N ASP A 77 -5.43 0.60 -6.18
CA ASP A 77 -5.54 -0.04 -7.50
C ASP A 77 -6.46 -1.26 -7.39
N ALA A 78 -7.46 -1.31 -8.27
CA ALA A 78 -8.44 -2.38 -8.30
C ALA A 78 -7.86 -3.71 -8.82
N GLN A 79 -6.89 -3.70 -9.74
CA GLN A 79 -6.38 -4.92 -10.37
C GLN A 79 -5.90 -6.00 -9.38
N PRO A 80 -4.96 -5.71 -8.46
CA PRO A 80 -4.47 -6.72 -7.52
C PRO A 80 -5.56 -7.23 -6.57
N ILE A 81 -6.53 -6.39 -6.22
CA ILE A 81 -7.65 -6.79 -5.36
C ILE A 81 -8.67 -7.65 -6.12
N LEU A 82 -8.98 -7.32 -7.37
CA LEU A 82 -9.84 -8.12 -8.22
C LEU A 82 -9.24 -9.51 -8.48
N GLN A 83 -7.91 -9.60 -8.61
CA GLN A 83 -7.22 -10.88 -8.72
C GLN A 83 -7.40 -11.71 -7.43
N CYS A 84 -7.11 -11.13 -6.26
CA CYS A 84 -7.31 -11.82 -4.98
C CYS A 84 -8.77 -12.26 -4.76
N LEU A 85 -9.74 -11.43 -5.14
CA LEU A 85 -11.17 -11.75 -5.04
C LEU A 85 -11.56 -12.89 -5.99
N SER A 86 -10.97 -12.94 -7.19
CA SER A 86 -11.21 -14.01 -8.16
C SER A 86 -10.61 -15.33 -7.70
N ASP A 87 -9.39 -15.29 -7.15
CA ASP A 87 -8.68 -16.46 -6.63
C ASP A 87 -9.43 -17.10 -5.44
N GLU A 88 -10.03 -16.28 -4.57
CA GLU A 88 -10.83 -16.72 -3.43
C GLU A 88 -12.33 -16.92 -3.76
N ASN A 89 -12.74 -16.63 -5.00
CA ASN A 89 -14.12 -16.65 -5.47
C ASN A 89 -15.09 -15.87 -4.56
N LYS A 90 -14.72 -14.63 -4.20
CA LYS A 90 -15.43 -13.76 -3.27
C LYS A 90 -16.01 -12.53 -3.96
N ILE A 91 -17.18 -12.11 -3.46
CA ILE A 91 -17.78 -10.81 -3.78
C ILE A 91 -17.70 -9.95 -2.50
N PRO A 92 -17.02 -8.80 -2.53
CA PRO A 92 -16.92 -7.94 -1.36
C PRO A 92 -18.28 -7.28 -1.07
N GLN A 93 -18.69 -7.32 0.20
CA GLN A 93 -19.93 -6.69 0.66
C GLN A 93 -19.77 -5.21 0.93
N ALA A 94 -18.54 -4.79 1.26
CA ALA A 94 -18.22 -3.42 1.57
C ALA A 94 -16.78 -3.09 1.15
N VAL A 95 -16.58 -1.80 0.88
CA VAL A 95 -15.27 -1.17 0.72
C VAL A 95 -15.11 -0.16 1.86
N LEU A 96 -14.12 -0.35 2.71
CA LEU A 96 -13.80 0.57 3.80
C LEU A 96 -12.63 1.47 3.39
N VAL A 97 -12.75 2.76 3.67
CA VAL A 97 -11.71 3.74 3.38
C VAL A 97 -11.32 4.43 4.66
N THR A 98 -10.03 4.40 5.01
CA THR A 98 -9.53 4.96 6.27
C THR A 98 -9.46 6.48 6.23
N HIS A 99 -9.07 7.06 5.10
CA HIS A 99 -8.97 8.52 4.94
C HIS A 99 -9.01 8.96 3.47
N LYS A 100 -9.33 10.24 3.26
CA LYS A 100 -9.38 10.86 1.92
C LYS A 100 -7.99 11.30 1.47
N HIS A 101 -7.18 10.36 0.99
CA HIS A 101 -5.99 10.65 0.19
C HIS A 101 -6.27 10.39 -1.29
N TRP A 102 -5.66 11.18 -2.19
CA TRP A 102 -5.83 11.03 -3.64
C TRP A 102 -5.63 9.58 -4.12
N TYR A 103 -4.69 8.84 -3.52
CA TYR A 103 -4.35 7.47 -3.90
C TYR A 103 -5.34 6.39 -3.41
N MET A 104 -6.30 6.73 -2.54
CA MET A 104 -7.26 5.76 -1.97
C MET A 104 -8.63 5.75 -2.66
N PHE A 105 -8.88 6.66 -3.61
CA PHE A 105 -10.21 6.83 -4.23
C PHE A 105 -10.28 6.44 -5.71
N THR A 106 -9.28 5.75 -6.24
CA THR A 106 -9.22 5.34 -7.67
C THR A 106 -9.95 4.03 -7.97
N VAL A 107 -11.01 3.69 -7.23
CA VAL A 107 -11.89 2.58 -7.61
C VAL A 107 -13.16 3.16 -8.20
N SER A 108 -13.25 3.18 -9.52
CA SER A 108 -14.55 3.30 -10.17
C SER A 108 -15.34 2.04 -9.82
N LEU A 109 -16.39 2.19 -9.02
CA LEU A 109 -17.43 1.16 -8.86
C LEU A 109 -17.93 0.81 -10.26
N ILE A 110 -17.61 -0.38 -10.74
CA ILE A 110 -18.23 -1.01 -11.91
C ILE A 110 -19.43 -1.79 -11.40
#